data_AF-A0A1L8SQ54-F1
#
_entry.id   AF-A0A1L8SQ54-F1
#
_cell.length_a   1.000
_cell.length_b   1.000
_cell.length_c   1.000
_cell.angle_alpha   90.00
_cell.angle_beta   90.00
_cell.angle_gamma   90.00
#
_symmetry.space_group_name_H-M   'P 1'
#
loop_
_entity.id
_entity.type
_entity.pdbx_description
1 polymer ?
#
loop_
_entity_poly.entity_id
_entity_poly.type
_entity_poly.pdbx_seq_one_letter_code
_entity_poly.pdbx_strand_id
1 'polypeptide(L)'
;MASLGIFATRFLNINSSADSQQDFSETANQYLQGHGQDFPLLLQTDPRWKETAYGSGSDQNNLATNGCAITSLAMILSYWEHRTVYPTEVLQWSGDRYYQTGQGTAWSIFPAFAQNYGLTITDLGKNQTTIQQHLNQNQPIVISVNPGEFTDVGHIMVIKKDIQSDQLIIYDPNDNQTKEHYRQKYSLDHLMPQLANAWAYTK
;
A
#
# COMPACT_ATOMS: atom_id res chain seq x y z
N MET A 1 19.05 23.91 -59.09
CA MET A 1 19.46 23.79 -57.68
C MET A 1 18.21 23.86 -56.82
N ALA A 2 17.76 22.74 -56.27
CA ALA A 2 16.63 22.70 -55.34
C ALA A 2 17.09 21.98 -54.08
N SER A 3 16.87 22.66 -52.95
CA SER A 3 17.41 22.41 -51.62
C SER A 3 16.91 21.11 -50.99
N LEU A 4 17.83 20.33 -50.41
CA LEU A 4 17.53 19.24 -49.49
C LEU A 4 17.08 19.81 -48.13
N GLY A 5 15.83 19.55 -47.75
CA GLY A 5 15.37 19.73 -46.37
C GLY A 5 15.66 18.47 -45.55
N ILE A 6 16.62 18.54 -44.64
CA ILE A 6 16.91 17.49 -43.66
C ILE A 6 15.90 17.65 -42.51
N PHE A 7 14.97 16.72 -42.37
CA PHE A 7 14.14 16.60 -41.18
C PHE A 7 14.99 16.00 -40.05
N ALA A 8 15.37 16.84 -39.09
CA ALA A 8 15.96 16.40 -37.83
C ALA A 8 14.86 15.74 -36.98
N THR A 9 14.87 14.42 -36.88
CA THR A 9 14.11 13.68 -35.87
C THR A 9 14.69 14.03 -34.50
N ARG A 10 13.94 14.80 -33.72
CA ARG A 10 14.20 14.98 -32.29
C ARG A 10 13.92 13.66 -31.59
N PHE A 11 14.98 12.97 -31.19
CA PHE A 11 14.86 11.92 -30.18
C PHE A 11 14.46 12.58 -28.86
N LEU A 12 13.23 12.33 -28.43
CA LEU A 12 12.76 12.68 -27.10
C LEU A 12 13.54 11.85 -26.09
N ASN A 13 14.28 12.53 -25.23
CA ASN A 13 14.99 11.92 -24.12
C ASN A 13 13.95 11.65 -23.02
N ILE A 14 13.45 10.42 -22.95
CA ILE A 14 12.47 10.01 -21.93
C ILE A 14 13.23 9.78 -20.63
N ASN A 15 12.94 10.62 -19.64
CA ASN A 15 13.59 10.62 -18.34
C ASN A 15 12.99 9.47 -17.48
N SER A 16 13.50 8.26 -17.64
CA SER A 16 12.85 6.99 -17.28
C SER A 16 12.86 6.57 -15.80
N SER A 17 13.02 7.49 -14.84
CA SER A 17 13.03 7.14 -13.41
C SER A 17 11.86 7.69 -12.60
N ALA A 18 11.21 8.77 -13.06
CA ALA A 18 10.04 9.34 -12.39
C ALA A 18 8.75 8.59 -12.76
N ASP A 19 8.61 8.15 -14.01
CA ASP A 19 7.38 7.50 -14.51
C ASP A 19 7.25 6.03 -14.08
N SER A 20 8.35 5.34 -13.75
CA SER A 20 8.34 3.88 -13.64
C SER A 20 7.47 3.31 -12.50
N GLN A 21 7.39 4.01 -11.36
CA GLN A 21 6.60 3.57 -10.20
C GLN A 21 5.12 3.94 -10.34
N GLN A 22 4.82 5.09 -10.94
CA GLN A 22 3.45 5.44 -11.28
C GLN A 22 2.90 4.46 -12.32
N ASP A 23 3.63 4.24 -13.42
CA ASP A 23 3.28 3.28 -14.48
C ASP A 23 3.09 1.86 -13.92
N PHE A 24 3.95 1.46 -12.98
CA PHE A 24 3.82 0.18 -12.28
C PHE A 24 2.51 0.12 -11.49
N SER A 25 2.19 1.12 -10.68
CA SER A 25 0.94 1.14 -9.91
C SER A 25 -0.29 1.13 -10.82
N GLU A 26 -0.25 1.82 -11.96
CA GLU A 26 -1.34 1.84 -12.93
C GLU A 26 -1.53 0.46 -13.58
N THR A 27 -0.44 -0.18 -13.99
CA THR A 27 -0.45 -1.54 -14.55
C THR A 27 -0.93 -2.57 -13.53
N ALA A 28 -0.49 -2.45 -12.28
CA ALA A 28 -0.91 -3.32 -11.19
C ALA A 28 -2.41 -3.18 -10.92
N ASN A 29 -2.92 -1.96 -10.89
CA ASN A 29 -4.34 -1.68 -10.67
C ASN A 29 -5.22 -2.17 -11.83
N GLN A 30 -4.79 -2.03 -13.08
CA GLN A 30 -5.49 -2.63 -14.23
C GLN A 30 -5.58 -4.16 -14.10
N TYR A 31 -4.49 -4.81 -13.68
CA TYR A 31 -4.48 -6.26 -13.44
C TYR A 31 -5.44 -6.64 -12.30
N LEU A 32 -5.34 -5.98 -11.14
CA LEU A 32 -6.17 -6.27 -9.96
C LEU A 32 -7.66 -6.09 -10.28
N GLN A 33 -8.02 -5.00 -10.95
CA GLN A 33 -9.40 -4.74 -11.40
C GLN A 33 -9.89 -5.83 -12.37
N GLY A 34 -9.06 -6.23 -13.34
CA GLY A 34 -9.37 -7.32 -14.26
C GLY A 34 -9.59 -8.67 -13.57
N HIS A 35 -9.08 -8.85 -12.34
CA HIS A 35 -9.27 -10.03 -11.50
C HIS A 35 -10.33 -9.80 -10.39
N GLY A 36 -11.19 -8.80 -10.56
CA GLY A 36 -12.36 -8.55 -9.72
C GLY A 36 -12.09 -7.73 -8.46
N GLN A 37 -10.85 -7.31 -8.21
CA GLN A 37 -10.56 -6.48 -7.04
C GLN A 37 -11.17 -5.08 -7.19
N ASP A 38 -11.57 -4.49 -6.06
CA ASP A 38 -12.49 -3.33 -5.99
C ASP A 38 -11.87 -2.07 -5.35
N PHE A 39 -10.57 -2.11 -5.01
CA PHE A 39 -9.83 -0.97 -4.46
C PHE A 39 -8.38 -0.99 -4.97
N PRO A 40 -7.70 0.16 -5.02
CA PRO A 40 -6.39 0.27 -5.65
C PRO A 40 -5.25 -0.20 -4.72
N LEU A 41 -4.21 -0.76 -5.34
CA LEU A 41 -2.85 -0.75 -4.81
C LEU A 41 -2.28 0.67 -4.90
N LEU A 42 -1.85 1.19 -3.76
CA LEU A 42 -1.17 2.48 -3.63
C LEU A 42 0.25 2.23 -3.14
N LEU A 43 1.23 2.88 -3.76
CA LEU A 43 2.63 2.77 -3.37
C LEU A 43 3.08 3.99 -2.58
N GLN A 44 3.78 3.79 -1.47
CA GLN A 44 4.38 4.89 -0.72
C GLN A 44 5.54 5.55 -1.51
N THR A 45 6.11 4.82 -2.47
CA THR A 45 7.20 5.22 -3.37
C THR A 45 6.74 5.92 -4.65
N ASP A 46 5.43 6.14 -4.82
CA ASP A 46 4.87 6.80 -5.99
C ASP A 46 5.38 8.26 -6.14
N PRO A 47 5.90 8.66 -7.31
CA PRO A 47 6.47 9.99 -7.54
C PRO A 47 5.53 11.16 -7.18
N ARG A 48 4.21 10.95 -7.21
CA ARG A 48 3.21 11.98 -6.92
C ARG A 48 3.24 12.44 -5.47
N TRP A 49 3.72 11.61 -4.54
CA TRP A 49 3.75 11.94 -3.12
C TRP A 49 4.95 11.41 -2.33
N LYS A 50 5.83 10.60 -2.92
CA LYS A 50 6.96 9.97 -2.20
C LYS A 50 7.84 10.96 -1.42
N GLU A 51 8.00 12.18 -1.93
CA GLU A 51 8.80 13.25 -1.31
C GLU A 51 8.02 14.09 -0.28
N THR A 52 6.73 13.80 -0.07
CA THR A 52 5.93 14.52 0.94
C THR A 52 6.49 14.25 2.31
N ALA A 53 6.74 15.31 3.08
CA ALA A 53 7.33 15.22 4.40
C ALA A 53 6.47 14.37 5.34
N TYR A 54 7.09 13.40 5.99
CA TYR A 54 6.50 12.61 7.05
C TYR A 54 7.59 12.06 7.96
N GLY A 55 7.59 12.54 9.21
CA GLY A 55 8.56 12.20 10.22
C GLY A 55 9.68 13.22 10.44
N SER A 56 10.57 12.89 11.37
CA SER A 56 11.70 13.74 11.77
C SER A 56 12.80 12.92 12.47
N GLY A 57 14.02 13.46 12.49
CA GLY A 57 15.13 12.86 13.23
C GLY A 57 15.90 11.77 12.49
N SER A 58 15.70 11.64 11.16
CA SER A 58 16.56 10.87 10.25
C SER A 58 16.91 11.70 9.01
N ASP A 59 17.79 11.18 8.15
CA ASP A 59 18.12 11.79 6.84
C ASP A 59 16.96 11.67 5.83
N GLN A 60 15.98 10.80 6.09
CA GLN A 60 14.86 10.51 5.19
C GLN A 60 13.52 10.59 5.94
N ASN A 61 12.87 11.74 5.82
CA ASN A 61 11.62 12.07 6.50
C ASN A 61 10.49 12.30 5.49
N ASN A 62 10.20 11.29 4.67
CA ASN A 62 9.18 11.38 3.64
C ASN A 62 8.30 10.12 3.60
N LEU A 63 7.21 10.18 2.82
CA LEU A 63 6.32 9.04 2.63
C LEU A 63 7.03 7.83 2.00
N ALA A 64 8.00 8.04 1.10
CA ALA A 64 8.76 6.95 0.50
C ALA A 64 9.41 6.04 1.55
N THR A 65 9.92 6.62 2.63
CA THR A 65 10.62 5.88 3.69
C THR A 65 9.67 5.45 4.81
N ASN A 66 8.79 6.34 5.27
CA ASN A 66 8.03 6.16 6.51
C ASN A 66 6.54 5.83 6.29
N GLY A 67 6.06 5.85 5.05
CA GLY A 67 4.64 5.92 4.70
C GLY A 67 3.88 4.61 4.61
N CYS A 68 4.41 3.46 5.04
CA CYS A 68 3.76 2.15 4.88
C CYS A 68 2.38 2.09 5.54
N ALA A 69 2.27 2.56 6.78
CA ALA A 69 1.01 2.61 7.51
C ALA A 69 0.03 3.62 6.91
N ILE A 70 0.50 4.83 6.58
CA ILE A 70 -0.32 5.89 5.96
C ILE A 70 -0.91 5.42 4.62
N THR A 71 -0.09 4.80 3.79
CA THR A 71 -0.48 4.29 2.47
C THR A 71 -1.45 3.11 2.61
N SER A 72 -1.21 2.21 3.55
CA SER A 72 -2.11 1.09 3.84
C SER A 72 -3.48 1.54 4.34
N LEU A 73 -3.54 2.56 5.20
CA LEU A 73 -4.80 3.17 5.65
C LEU A 73 -5.56 3.86 4.52
N ALA A 74 -4.85 4.49 3.57
CA ALA A 74 -5.46 5.07 2.38
C ALA A 74 -6.12 3.98 1.49
N MET A 75 -5.49 2.80 1.38
CA MET A 75 -6.09 1.66 0.69
C MET A 75 -7.35 1.14 1.39
N ILE A 76 -7.33 1.02 2.73
CA ILE A 76 -8.54 0.66 3.51
C ILE A 76 -9.66 1.68 3.31
N LEU A 77 -9.34 2.98 3.35
CA LEU A 77 -10.36 4.00 3.15
C LEU A 77 -10.92 3.95 1.73
N SER A 78 -10.07 3.68 0.74
CA SER A 78 -10.48 3.56 -0.65
C SER A 78 -11.53 2.46 -0.84
N TYR A 79 -11.33 1.31 -0.18
CA TYR A 79 -12.29 0.20 -0.16
C TYR A 79 -13.64 0.64 0.43
N TRP A 80 -13.63 1.29 1.59
CA TRP A 80 -14.86 1.66 2.30
C TRP A 80 -15.61 2.86 1.70
N GLU A 81 -14.91 3.78 1.03
CA GLU A 81 -15.51 4.96 0.38
C GLU A 81 -15.82 4.74 -1.11
N HIS A 82 -15.44 3.60 -1.69
CA HIS A 82 -15.63 3.28 -3.11
C HIS A 82 -15.06 4.36 -4.05
N ARG A 83 -13.94 4.95 -3.66
CA ARG A 83 -13.15 5.91 -4.44
C ARG A 83 -11.68 5.73 -4.12
N THR A 84 -10.79 6.19 -4.99
CA THR A 84 -9.37 6.28 -4.62
C THR A 84 -9.18 7.38 -3.58
N VAL A 85 -8.60 7.02 -2.45
CA VAL A 85 -8.10 7.91 -1.41
C VAL A 85 -6.58 7.88 -1.49
N TYR A 86 -5.94 9.03 -1.63
CA TYR A 86 -4.48 9.08 -1.72
C TYR A 86 -3.82 9.11 -0.32
N PRO A 87 -2.57 8.63 -0.18
CA PRO A 87 -1.85 8.67 1.10
C PRO A 87 -1.75 10.09 1.70
N THR A 88 -1.73 11.10 0.85
CA THR A 88 -1.70 12.52 1.26
C THR A 88 -2.98 12.97 1.99
N GLU A 89 -4.15 12.37 1.73
CA GLU A 89 -5.38 12.67 2.48
C GLU A 89 -5.27 12.16 3.93
N VAL A 90 -4.80 10.92 4.10
CA VAL A 90 -4.58 10.33 5.44
C VAL A 90 -3.48 11.10 6.18
N LEU A 91 -2.40 11.46 5.49
CA LEU A 91 -1.32 12.27 6.05
C LEU A 91 -1.79 13.68 6.45
N GLN A 92 -2.64 14.32 5.65
CA GLN A 92 -3.18 15.64 5.95
C GLN A 92 -3.99 15.62 7.26
N TRP A 93 -4.76 14.54 7.48
CA TRP A 93 -5.47 14.35 8.74
C TRP A 93 -4.53 14.06 9.90
N SER A 94 -3.57 13.13 9.72
CA SER A 94 -2.73 12.63 10.80
C SER A 94 -1.65 13.62 11.22
N GLY A 95 -1.12 14.38 10.26
CA GLY A 95 0.20 15.01 10.35
C GLY A 95 1.25 14.02 10.83
N ASP A 96 2.23 14.51 11.59
CA ASP A 96 3.24 13.69 12.26
C ASP A 96 2.79 13.16 13.63
N ARG A 97 1.51 13.31 14.03
CA ARG A 97 1.05 12.97 15.40
C ARG A 97 1.33 11.53 15.81
N TYR A 98 1.39 10.62 14.85
CA TYR A 98 1.65 9.19 15.07
C TYR A 98 3.03 8.76 14.59
N TYR A 99 3.86 9.67 14.10
CA TYR A 99 5.21 9.33 13.72
C TYR A 99 6.06 9.01 14.97
N GLN A 100 6.91 8.00 14.85
CA GLN A 100 7.91 7.62 15.86
C GLN A 100 9.28 7.52 15.20
N THR A 101 10.23 8.32 15.68
CA THR A 101 11.60 8.35 15.16
C THR A 101 12.23 6.96 15.18
N GLY A 102 12.68 6.51 14.00
CA GLY A 102 13.30 5.20 13.80
C GLY A 102 12.33 4.00 13.78
N GLN A 103 11.03 4.21 13.98
CA GLN A 103 10.00 3.15 14.00
C GLN A 103 8.91 3.33 12.93
N GLY A 104 8.86 4.51 12.29
CA GLY A 104 7.83 4.84 11.30
C GLY A 104 6.55 5.34 11.99
N THR A 105 5.46 4.58 11.92
CA THR A 105 4.15 5.01 12.44
C THR A 105 3.72 4.17 13.63
N ALA A 106 3.37 4.83 14.74
CA ALA A 106 2.81 4.22 15.93
C ALA A 106 1.47 3.55 15.65
N TRP A 107 1.26 2.35 16.19
CA TRP A 107 0.01 1.58 16.01
C TRP A 107 -1.24 2.28 16.59
N SER A 108 -1.07 3.29 17.44
CA SER A 108 -2.17 4.14 17.91
C SER A 108 -2.91 4.86 16.79
N ILE A 109 -2.32 4.96 15.58
CA ILE A 109 -3.02 5.51 14.41
C ILE A 109 -4.21 4.66 13.99
N PHE A 110 -4.14 3.33 14.13
CA PHE A 110 -5.17 2.41 13.61
C PHE A 110 -6.54 2.63 14.25
N PRO A 111 -6.68 2.64 15.60
CA PRO A 111 -7.96 2.97 16.21
C PRO A 111 -8.37 4.44 16.02
N ALA A 112 -7.42 5.38 15.99
CA ALA A 112 -7.75 6.79 15.75
C ALA A 112 -8.26 7.06 14.34
N PHE A 113 -7.72 6.34 13.35
CA PHE A 113 -8.17 6.36 11.96
C PHE A 113 -9.60 5.85 11.86
N ALA A 114 -9.90 4.69 12.48
CA ALA A 114 -11.25 4.14 12.49
C ALA A 114 -12.26 5.15 13.06
N GLN A 115 -11.93 5.75 14.21
CA GLN A 115 -12.77 6.78 14.83
C GLN A 115 -12.99 7.98 13.91
N ASN A 116 -11.94 8.48 13.26
CA ASN A 116 -12.02 9.67 12.40
C ASN A 116 -12.92 9.45 11.17
N TYR A 117 -12.83 8.27 10.55
CA TYR A 117 -13.54 7.96 9.32
C TYR A 117 -14.86 7.19 9.55
N GLY A 118 -15.32 7.10 10.79
CA GLY A 118 -16.59 6.45 11.13
C GLY A 118 -16.60 4.94 10.86
N LEU A 119 -15.45 4.29 11.02
CA LEU A 119 -15.28 2.85 10.91
C LEU A 119 -15.19 2.23 12.32
N THR A 120 -15.63 0.98 12.43
CA THR A 120 -15.32 0.12 13.56
C THR A 120 -14.01 -0.61 13.29
N ILE A 121 -13.13 -0.73 14.28
CA ILE A 121 -11.89 -1.51 14.20
C ILE A 121 -11.98 -2.72 15.11
N THR A 122 -11.47 -3.86 14.63
CA THR A 122 -11.21 -5.05 15.43
C THR A 122 -9.72 -5.36 15.36
N ASP A 123 -9.06 -5.37 16.53
CA ASP A 123 -7.70 -5.91 16.64
C ASP A 123 -7.78 -7.44 16.64
N LEU A 124 -7.27 -8.06 15.57
CA LEU A 124 -7.33 -9.50 15.35
C LEU A 124 -6.14 -10.22 15.97
N GLY A 125 -5.11 -9.50 16.42
CA GLY A 125 -3.92 -10.15 16.93
C GLY A 125 -3.23 -10.99 15.84
N LYS A 126 -2.87 -12.20 16.23
CA LYS A 126 -2.46 -13.30 15.34
C LYS A 126 -3.49 -14.43 15.30
N ASN A 127 -4.76 -14.14 15.54
CA ASN A 127 -5.80 -15.16 15.55
C ASN A 127 -6.21 -15.51 14.12
N GLN A 128 -5.58 -16.55 13.58
CA GLN A 128 -5.79 -17.04 12.21
C GLN A 128 -7.27 -17.32 11.90
N THR A 129 -8.04 -17.86 12.84
CA THR A 129 -9.47 -18.14 12.63
C THR A 129 -10.25 -16.85 12.38
N THR A 130 -10.03 -15.81 13.21
CA THR A 130 -10.73 -14.53 13.02
C THR A 130 -10.27 -13.79 11.77
N ILE A 131 -8.97 -13.87 11.43
CA ILE A 131 -8.44 -13.32 10.17
C ILE A 131 -9.12 -13.99 8.98
N GLN A 132 -9.21 -15.33 8.98
CA GLN A 132 -9.89 -16.08 7.93
C GLN A 132 -11.37 -15.73 7.82
N GLN A 133 -12.07 -15.47 8.93
CA GLN A 133 -13.47 -15.04 8.93
C GLN A 133 -13.66 -13.70 8.21
N HIS A 134 -12.82 -12.70 8.51
CA HIS A 134 -12.86 -11.40 7.83
C HIS A 134 -12.52 -11.53 6.33
N LEU A 135 -11.51 -12.34 5.99
CA LEU A 135 -11.16 -12.63 4.60
C LEU A 135 -12.30 -13.30 3.82
N ASN A 136 -13.03 -14.22 4.46
CA ASN A 136 -14.20 -14.88 3.85
C ASN A 136 -15.38 -13.94 3.65
N GLN A 137 -15.42 -12.81 4.35
CA GLN A 137 -16.37 -11.71 4.11
C GLN A 137 -15.88 -10.74 3.03
N ASN A 138 -14.80 -11.07 2.34
CA ASN A 138 -14.16 -10.25 1.31
C ASN A 138 -13.72 -8.85 1.82
N GLN A 139 -13.39 -8.75 3.11
CA GLN A 139 -12.91 -7.51 3.73
C GLN A 139 -11.38 -7.44 3.65
N PRO A 140 -10.79 -6.30 3.26
CA PRO A 140 -9.36 -6.09 3.36
C PRO A 140 -8.94 -5.94 4.83
N ILE A 141 -7.74 -6.43 5.15
CA ILE A 141 -7.18 -6.43 6.50
C ILE A 141 -5.82 -5.73 6.45
N VAL A 142 -5.59 -4.80 7.37
CA VAL A 142 -4.24 -4.23 7.58
C VAL A 142 -3.46 -5.21 8.41
N ILE A 143 -2.23 -5.49 8.00
CA ILE A 143 -1.33 -6.34 8.77
C ILE A 143 -0.01 -5.63 9.03
N SER A 144 0.58 -5.96 10.17
CA SER A 144 1.99 -5.73 10.45
C SER A 144 2.73 -7.04 10.34
N VAL A 145 3.87 -7.05 9.67
CA VAL A 145 4.75 -8.22 9.56
C VAL A 145 6.13 -7.93 10.12
N ASN A 146 6.75 -8.97 10.69
CA ASN A 146 8.14 -9.02 11.14
C ASN A 146 9.09 -9.26 9.94
N PRO A 147 10.42 -9.19 10.14
CA PRO A 147 11.39 -9.55 9.10
C PRO A 147 11.11 -10.93 8.49
N GLY A 148 11.22 -11.02 7.17
CA GLY A 148 10.87 -12.20 6.38
C GLY A 148 10.86 -11.91 4.89
N GLU A 149 9.93 -12.54 4.17
CA GLU A 149 9.80 -12.40 2.72
C GLU A 149 9.49 -10.96 2.28
N PHE A 150 8.67 -10.23 3.06
CA PHE A 150 8.14 -8.93 2.65
C PHE A 150 9.03 -7.75 3.07
N THR A 151 9.93 -7.94 4.04
CA THR A 151 10.71 -6.85 4.67
C THR A 151 11.87 -7.42 5.49
N ASP A 152 12.95 -6.66 5.66
CA ASP A 152 14.08 -7.02 6.54
C ASP A 152 13.96 -6.47 7.98
N VAL A 153 12.98 -5.58 8.24
CA VAL A 153 12.85 -4.91 9.55
C VAL A 153 11.45 -5.08 10.16
N GLY A 154 10.43 -4.76 9.38
CA GLY A 154 9.05 -4.64 9.82
C GLY A 154 8.29 -3.83 8.79
N HIS A 155 7.02 -4.16 8.57
CA HIS A 155 6.27 -3.52 7.49
C HIS A 155 4.76 -3.55 7.75
N ILE A 156 4.07 -2.53 7.25
CA ILE A 156 2.61 -2.47 7.26
C ILE A 156 2.13 -2.60 5.81
N MET A 157 1.23 -3.54 5.58
CA MET A 157 0.62 -3.80 4.27
C MET A 157 -0.85 -4.19 4.42
N VAL A 158 -1.57 -4.30 3.30
CA VAL A 158 -2.96 -4.77 3.28
C VAL A 158 -3.03 -6.13 2.62
N ILE A 159 -3.90 -7.00 3.13
CA ILE A 159 -4.22 -8.28 2.50
C ILE A 159 -5.70 -8.33 2.17
N LYS A 160 -6.03 -9.01 1.08
CA LYS A 160 -7.41 -9.34 0.74
C LYS A 160 -7.48 -10.72 0.13
N LYS A 161 -8.62 -11.39 0.30
CA LYS A 161 -8.90 -12.66 -0.38
C LYS A 161 -9.00 -12.41 -1.89
N ASP A 162 -8.43 -13.30 -2.67
CA ASP A 162 -8.71 -13.38 -4.09
C ASP A 162 -10.18 -13.76 -4.31
N ILE A 163 -10.86 -13.12 -5.26
CA ILE A 163 -12.26 -13.43 -5.55
C ILE A 163 -12.37 -14.76 -6.30
N GLN A 164 -11.32 -15.16 -7.01
CA GLN A 164 -11.31 -16.34 -7.86
C GLN A 164 -10.75 -17.58 -7.16
N SER A 165 -10.21 -17.46 -5.94
CA SER A 165 -9.57 -18.56 -5.22
C SER A 165 -9.58 -18.35 -3.69
N ASP A 166 -9.16 -19.36 -2.92
CA ASP A 166 -8.95 -19.23 -1.47
C ASP A 166 -7.60 -18.60 -1.09
N GLN A 167 -6.86 -18.08 -2.07
CA GLN A 167 -5.56 -17.44 -1.86
C GLN A 167 -5.72 -15.97 -1.46
N LEU A 168 -4.64 -15.41 -0.91
CA LEU A 168 -4.51 -14.00 -0.56
C LEU A 168 -3.78 -13.26 -1.67
N ILE A 169 -4.19 -12.01 -1.86
CA ILE A 169 -3.48 -10.99 -2.62
C ILE A 169 -2.90 -10.00 -1.61
N ILE A 170 -1.63 -9.68 -1.78
CA ILE A 170 -0.92 -8.71 -0.95
C ILE A 170 -0.91 -7.37 -1.65
N TYR A 171 -1.38 -6.35 -0.94
CA TYR A 171 -1.29 -4.94 -1.33
C TYR A 171 -0.15 -4.32 -0.53
N ASP A 172 1.08 -4.52 -1.03
CA ASP A 172 2.30 -4.01 -0.41
C ASP A 172 2.53 -2.54 -0.83
N PRO A 173 2.52 -1.55 0.09
CA PRO A 173 2.82 -0.17 -0.27
C PRO A 173 4.27 0.07 -0.72
N ASN A 174 5.18 -0.89 -0.52
CA ASN A 174 6.56 -0.92 -1.01
C ASN A 174 6.76 -1.92 -2.16
N ASP A 175 5.69 -2.33 -2.84
CA ASP A 175 5.77 -3.19 -4.02
C ASP A 175 6.50 -2.46 -5.18
N ASN A 176 7.08 -3.22 -6.10
CA ASN A 176 7.79 -2.71 -7.26
C ASN A 176 7.92 -3.76 -8.36
N GLN A 177 8.55 -3.39 -9.47
CA GLN A 177 8.70 -4.24 -10.65
C GLN A 177 9.47 -5.55 -10.43
N THR A 178 10.18 -5.69 -9.30
CA THR A 178 10.91 -6.92 -8.94
C THR A 178 10.11 -7.82 -7.99
N LYS A 179 9.39 -7.23 -7.03
CA LYS A 179 8.62 -7.98 -6.03
C LYS A 179 7.30 -8.52 -6.60
N GLU A 180 6.51 -7.64 -7.20
CA GLU A 180 5.18 -7.92 -7.77
C GLU A 180 4.27 -8.77 -6.87
N HIS A 181 4.25 -8.51 -5.56
CA HIS A 181 3.48 -9.30 -4.60
C HIS A 181 1.98 -9.36 -4.94
N TYR A 182 1.44 -8.31 -5.57
CA TYR A 182 0.05 -8.27 -6.04
C TYR A 182 -0.31 -9.33 -7.10
N ARG A 183 0.67 -9.89 -7.81
CA ARG A 183 0.47 -10.99 -8.79
C ARG A 183 0.61 -12.37 -8.18
N GLN A 184 1.32 -12.45 -7.07
CA GLN A 184 1.57 -13.70 -6.38
C GLN A 184 0.34 -14.14 -5.60
N LYS A 185 0.26 -15.45 -5.31
CA LYS A 185 -0.85 -16.05 -4.56
C LYS A 185 -0.29 -16.67 -3.29
N TYR A 186 -0.82 -16.24 -2.16
CA TYR A 186 -0.35 -16.64 -0.85
C TYR A 186 -1.44 -17.40 -0.09
N SER A 187 -1.05 -18.39 0.70
CA SER A 187 -1.96 -18.94 1.71
C SER A 187 -1.87 -18.13 2.99
N LEU A 188 -2.94 -18.15 3.80
CA LEU A 188 -2.89 -17.56 5.13
C LEU A 188 -1.82 -18.26 6.00
N ASP A 189 -1.69 -19.59 5.90
CA ASP A 189 -0.67 -20.37 6.61
C ASP A 189 0.76 -19.90 6.30
N HIS A 190 1.04 -19.48 5.07
CA HIS A 190 2.34 -18.96 4.67
C HIS A 190 2.65 -17.60 5.30
N LEU A 191 1.62 -16.77 5.49
CA LEU A 191 1.74 -15.44 6.06
C LEU A 191 1.84 -15.47 7.59
N MET A 192 1.13 -16.40 8.26
CA MET A 192 1.00 -16.44 9.72
C MET A 192 2.33 -16.39 10.50
N PRO A 193 3.41 -17.09 10.10
CA PRO A 193 4.69 -17.03 10.80
C PRO A 193 5.35 -15.64 10.80
N GLN A 194 5.08 -14.84 9.77
CA GLN A 194 5.65 -13.50 9.59
C GLN A 194 4.78 -12.43 10.26
N LEU A 195 3.52 -12.73 10.59
CA LEU A 195 2.56 -11.79 11.14
C LEU A 195 3.00 -11.28 12.53
N ALA A 196 3.05 -9.96 12.68
CA ALA A 196 3.20 -9.26 13.95
C ALA A 196 1.82 -8.91 14.54
N ASN A 197 0.91 -8.37 13.73
CA ASN A 197 -0.47 -8.08 14.12
C ASN A 197 -1.40 -7.92 12.91
N ALA A 198 -2.71 -7.95 13.11
CA ALA A 198 -3.72 -7.70 12.09
C ALA A 198 -4.89 -6.86 12.62
N TRP A 199 -5.42 -5.96 11.79
CA TRP A 199 -6.58 -5.12 12.09
C TRP A 199 -7.58 -5.17 10.95
N ALA A 200 -8.83 -5.46 11.28
CA ALA A 200 -9.96 -5.34 10.35
C ALA A 200 -10.77 -4.09 10.65
N TYR A 201 -11.36 -3.53 9.61
CA TYR A 201 -12.22 -2.35 9.67
C TYR A 201 -13.57 -2.69 9.07
N THR A 202 -14.66 -2.21 9.65
CA THR A 202 -16.03 -2.40 9.14
C THR A 202 -16.83 -1.10 9.25
N LYS A 203 -17.85 -0.95 8.38
CA LYS A 203 -18.93 0.04 8.56
C LYS A 203 -20.09 -0.54 9.35
#